data_AF-A0A1T5FGE3-F1
#
_entry.id   AF-A0A1T5FGE3-F1
#
_cell.length_a   1.000
_cell.length_b   1.000
_cell.length_c   1.000
_cell.angle_alpha   90.00
_cell.angle_beta   90.00
_cell.angle_gamma   90.00
#
_symmetry.space_group_name_H-M   'P 1'
#
loop_
_entity.id
_entity.type
_entity.pdbx_description
1 polymer ?
#
loop_
_entity_poly.entity_id
_entity_poly.type
_entity_poly.pdbx_seq_one_letter_code
_entity_poly.pdbx_strand_id
1 'polypeptide(L)'
;MATVAGNISQVSWADMNDYGDYWRFTDLAIKKLMHEWFGEQVEVECFGNVALATAFIQGLAVEDLPDKSILRVQDSTYSICIGIKAVK
;
A
#
# COMPACT_ATOMS: atom_id res chain seq x y z
N MET A 1 2.74 -15.08 5.36
CA MET A 1 3.11 -13.69 4.99
C MET A 1 3.10 -13.60 3.47
N ALA A 2 2.54 -12.54 2.93
CA ALA A 2 2.46 -12.30 1.48
C ALA A 2 2.63 -10.81 1.18
N THR A 3 2.96 -10.49 -0.07
CA THR A 3 3.02 -9.11 -0.58
C THR A 3 2.27 -9.02 -1.89
N VAL A 4 1.64 -7.87 -2.14
CA VAL A 4 1.01 -7.56 -3.43
C VAL A 4 1.44 -6.17 -3.89
N ALA A 5 1.39 -5.93 -5.20
CA ALA A 5 1.59 -4.61 -5.76
C ALA A 5 0.49 -3.67 -5.23
N GLY A 6 0.90 -2.52 -4.68
CA GLY A 6 -0.03 -1.51 -4.19
C GLY A 6 -0.56 -0.63 -5.32
N ASN A 7 -1.42 0.32 -4.93
CA ASN A 7 -1.94 1.35 -5.82
C ASN A 7 -1.18 2.68 -5.66
N ILE A 8 -0.63 3.18 -6.76
CA ILE A 8 0.02 4.49 -6.87
C ILE A 8 -0.82 5.54 -7.64
N SER A 9 -2.02 5.16 -8.10
CA SER A 9 -2.98 6.08 -8.71
C SER A 9 -3.78 6.78 -7.62
N GLN A 10 -4.11 8.06 -7.85
CA GLN A 10 -4.87 8.85 -6.88
C GLN A 10 -6.18 8.17 -6.44
N VAL A 11 -6.47 8.33 -5.17
CA VAL A 11 -7.69 7.87 -4.51
C VAL A 11 -8.47 9.12 -4.10
N SER A 12 -9.78 9.13 -4.38
CA SER A 12 -10.69 10.10 -3.79
C SER A 12 -10.90 9.73 -2.33
N TRP A 13 -10.42 10.56 -1.40
CA TRP A 13 -10.51 10.27 0.03
C TRP A 13 -11.94 10.31 0.57
N ALA A 14 -12.79 11.17 0.00
CA ALA A 14 -14.20 11.19 0.35
C ALA A 14 -14.86 9.85 0.00
N ASP A 15 -14.66 9.37 -1.23
CA ASP A 15 -15.22 8.09 -1.66
C ASP A 15 -14.60 6.91 -0.90
N MET A 16 -13.29 6.95 -0.62
CA MET A 16 -12.61 5.92 0.16
C MET A 16 -13.15 5.82 1.59
N ASN A 17 -13.46 6.95 2.24
CA ASN A 17 -13.97 6.95 3.60
C ASN A 17 -15.46 6.56 3.66
N ASP A 18 -16.25 7.03 2.70
CA ASP A 18 -17.71 6.82 2.71
C ASP A 18 -18.10 5.44 2.15
N TYR A 19 -17.40 4.98 1.11
CA TYR A 19 -17.73 3.78 0.35
C TYR A 19 -16.59 2.77 0.27
N GLY A 20 -15.34 3.20 0.43
CA GLY A 20 -14.16 2.39 0.17
C GLY A 20 -13.85 2.23 -1.32
N ASP A 21 -12.64 1.74 -1.61
CA ASP A 21 -12.24 1.34 -2.95
C ASP A 21 -11.71 -0.10 -2.95
N TYR A 22 -12.54 -1.00 -3.45
CA TYR A 22 -12.32 -2.44 -3.43
C TYR A 22 -11.95 -3.02 -4.80
N TRP A 23 -11.84 -2.18 -5.84
CA TRP A 23 -11.54 -2.62 -7.20
C TRP A 23 -10.03 -2.63 -7.48
N ARG A 24 -9.27 -1.83 -6.75
CA ARG A 24 -7.80 -1.79 -6.79
C ARG A 24 -7.23 -2.47 -5.55
N PHE A 25 -5.95 -2.85 -5.59
CA PHE A 25 -5.23 -3.30 -4.41
C PHE A 25 -4.90 -2.11 -3.50
N THR A 26 -5.89 -1.76 -2.68
CA THR A 26 -5.81 -0.82 -1.56
C THR A 26 -5.71 -1.58 -0.25
N ASP A 27 -5.37 -0.91 0.84
CA ASP A 27 -5.36 -1.50 2.18
C ASP A 27 -6.74 -2.07 2.56
N LEU A 28 -7.83 -1.33 2.31
CA LEU A 28 -9.20 -1.80 2.58
C LEU A 28 -9.59 -3.01 1.72
N ALA A 29 -9.22 -3.01 0.43
CA ALA A 29 -9.49 -4.12 -0.47
C ALA A 29 -8.80 -5.40 0.00
N ILE A 30 -7.51 -5.31 0.30
CA ILE A 30 -6.71 -6.45 0.73
C ILE A 30 -7.16 -6.92 2.12
N LYS A 31 -7.43 -6.00 3.05
CA LYS A 31 -7.94 -6.37 4.37
C LYS A 31 -9.26 -7.12 4.27
N LYS A 32 -10.21 -6.63 3.46
CA LYS A 32 -11.49 -7.31 3.23
C LYS A 32 -11.28 -8.70 2.63
N LEU A 33 -10.50 -8.80 1.56
CA LEU A 33 -10.22 -10.06 0.87
C LEU A 33 -9.60 -11.09 1.82
N MET A 34 -8.64 -10.70 2.66
CA MET A 34 -7.95 -11.62 3.56
C MET A 34 -8.83 -11.99 4.76
N HIS A 35 -9.64 -11.06 5.27
CA HIS A 35 -10.55 -11.31 6.39
C HIS A 35 -11.56 -12.41 6.07
N GLU A 36 -12.05 -12.50 4.83
CA GLU A 36 -12.96 -13.57 4.39
C GLU A 36 -12.42 -14.98 4.63
N TRP A 37 -11.10 -15.17 4.63
CA TRP A 37 -10.45 -16.48 4.75
C TRP A 37 -9.76 -16.71 6.09
N PHE A 38 -9.28 -15.64 6.75
CA PHE A 38 -8.47 -15.70 7.96
C PHE A 38 -9.13 -15.04 9.18
N GLY A 39 -10.31 -14.44 9.03
CA GLY A 39 -11.00 -13.71 10.10
C GLY A 39 -10.25 -12.45 10.54
N GLU A 40 -10.31 -12.14 11.83
CA GLU A 40 -9.76 -10.89 12.38
C GLU A 40 -8.23 -10.89 12.52
N GLN A 41 -7.56 -12.05 12.38
CA GLN A 41 -6.10 -12.18 12.52
C GLN A 41 -5.36 -11.78 11.23
N VAL A 42 -5.68 -10.59 10.71
CA VAL A 42 -5.14 -10.04 9.46
C VAL A 42 -4.55 -8.65 9.74
N GLU A 43 -3.24 -8.54 9.58
CA GLU A 43 -2.50 -7.28 9.58
C GLU A 43 -2.12 -6.92 8.14
N VAL A 44 -2.43 -5.68 7.74
CA VAL A 44 -2.11 -5.11 6.43
C VAL A 44 -1.29 -3.85 6.65
N GLU A 45 -0.16 -3.73 5.94
CA GLU A 45 0.74 -2.59 6.02
C GLU A 45 1.07 -2.09 4.61
N CYS A 46 1.00 -0.78 4.39
CA CYS A 46 1.32 -0.15 3.12
C CYS A 46 2.72 0.44 3.13
N PHE A 47 3.51 0.12 2.11
CA PHE A 47 4.86 0.64 1.91
C PHE A 47 4.89 1.52 0.68
N GLY A 48 5.29 2.76 0.88
CA GLY A 48 5.38 3.75 -0.20
C GLY A 48 5.00 5.13 0.29
N ASN A 49 5.28 6.09 -0.57
CA ASN A 49 4.81 7.46 -0.49
C ASN A 49 4.96 8.09 -1.88
N VAL A 50 4.46 9.30 -2.06
CA VAL A 50 4.50 10.00 -3.36
C VAL A 50 5.92 10.10 -3.96
N ALA A 51 6.94 10.35 -3.14
CA ALA A 51 8.32 10.49 -3.60
C ALA A 51 8.89 9.14 -4.04
N LEU A 52 8.68 8.09 -3.25
CA LEU A 52 9.09 6.74 -3.60
C LEU A 52 8.34 6.21 -4.83
N ALA A 53 7.05 6.50 -4.96
CA ALA A 53 6.25 6.08 -6.11
C ALA A 53 6.76 6.74 -7.38
N THR A 54 7.12 8.02 -7.30
CA THR A 54 7.75 8.76 -8.41
C THR A 54 9.10 8.15 -8.79
N ALA A 55 9.96 7.89 -7.80
CA ALA A 55 11.26 7.25 -8.02
C ALA A 55 11.13 5.85 -8.63
N PHE A 56 10.15 5.06 -8.16
CA PHE A 56 9.84 3.73 -8.68
C PHE A 56 9.40 3.78 -10.16
N ILE A 57 8.52 4.72 -10.52
CA ILE A 57 8.10 4.93 -11.92
C ILE A 57 9.28 5.37 -12.80
N GLN A 58 10.17 6.20 -12.27
CA GLN A 58 11.37 6.67 -12.97
C GLN A 58 12.48 5.61 -13.07
N GLY A 59 12.35 4.48 -12.37
CA GLY A 59 13.34 3.41 -12.36
C GLY A 59 14.60 3.74 -11.56
N LEU A 60 14.51 4.64 -10.57
CA LEU A 60 15.63 5.02 -9.72
C LEU A 60 15.93 3.93 -8.69
N ALA A 61 17.22 3.70 -8.43
CA ALA A 61 17.66 2.85 -7.33
C ALA A 61 17.71 3.64 -6.01
N VAL A 62 17.85 2.94 -4.89
CA VAL A 62 17.94 3.57 -3.55
C VAL A 62 19.20 4.44 -3.43
N GLU A 63 20.26 4.08 -4.15
CA GLU A 63 21.52 4.79 -4.24
C GLU A 63 21.38 6.14 -4.94
N ASP A 64 20.41 6.28 -5.84
CA ASP A 64 20.14 7.52 -6.57
C ASP A 64 19.29 8.52 -5.77
N LEU A 65 18.74 8.09 -4.63
CA LEU A 65 17.90 8.95 -3.78
C LEU A 65 18.75 9.97 -3.02
N PRO A 66 18.44 11.28 -3.12
CA PRO A 66 19.19 12.33 -2.43
C PRO A 66 19.02 12.25 -0.90
N ASP A 67 17.86 11.80 -0.44
CA ASP A 67 17.56 11.55 0.95
C ASP A 67 16.94 10.17 1.13
N LYS A 68 17.63 9.28 1.84
CA LYS A 68 17.16 7.91 2.12
C LYS A 68 16.14 7.86 3.25
N SER A 69 15.96 8.95 4.01
CA SER A 69 14.97 9.02 5.08
C SER A 69 13.55 8.83 4.57
N ILE A 70 13.30 9.17 3.30
CA ILE A 70 12.00 8.99 2.64
C ILE A 70 11.54 7.53 2.60
N LEU A 71 12.46 6.55 2.70
CA LEU A 71 12.14 5.12 2.79
C LEU A 71 11.35 4.77 4.06
N ARG A 72 11.44 5.60 5.10
CA ARG A 72 10.77 5.40 6.39
C ARG A 72 9.43 6.12 6.49
N VAL A 73 9.08 6.94 5.49
CA VAL A 73 7.81 7.65 5.45
C VAL A 73 6.80 6.76 4.75
N GLN A 74 5.73 6.39 5.47
CA GLN A 74 4.62 5.64 4.91
C GLN A 74 3.45 6.59 4.62
N ASP A 75 2.93 6.51 3.41
CA ASP A 75 1.73 7.18 2.97
C ASP A 75 0.89 6.18 2.17
N SER A 76 -0.23 5.78 2.76
CA SER A 76 -1.14 4.79 2.20
C SER A 76 -1.82 5.27 0.91
N THR A 77 -1.79 6.58 0.61
CA THR A 77 -2.31 7.12 -0.66
C THR A 77 -1.51 6.61 -1.86
N TYR A 78 -0.20 6.41 -1.69
CA TYR A 78 0.74 6.01 -2.74
C TYR A 78 1.51 4.76 -2.31
N SER A 79 0.77 3.68 -2.13
CA SER A 79 1.33 2.39 -1.76
C SER A 79 1.95 1.72 -2.99
N ILE A 80 3.26 1.46 -2.93
CA ILE A 80 3.98 0.72 -3.97
C ILE A 80 3.85 -0.78 -3.72
N CYS A 81 3.88 -1.17 -2.45
CA CYS A 81 3.77 -2.56 -2.01
C CYS A 81 2.89 -2.65 -0.76
N ILE A 82 2.02 -3.65 -0.71
CA ILE A 82 1.19 -3.94 0.46
C ILE A 82 1.68 -5.25 1.07
N GLY A 83 2.07 -5.20 2.34
CA GLY A 83 2.43 -6.35 3.16
C GLY A 83 1.21 -6.93 3.87
N ILE A 84 1.14 -8.26 3.92
CA ILE A 84 0.02 -9.00 4.50
C ILE A 84 0.57 -10.07 5.45
N LYS A 85 0.10 -10.02 6.70
CA LYS A 85 0.32 -11.05 7.70
C LYS A 85 -1.03 -11.57 8.17
N ALA A 86 -1.36 -12.78 7.76
CA ALA A 86 -2.58 -13.48 8.14
C ALA A 86 -2.22 -14.81 8.82
N VAL A 87 -2.89 -15.10 9.93
CA VAL A 87 -2.72 -16.33 10.72
C VAL A 87 -4.08 -17.02 10.83
N LYS A 88 -4.09 -18.36 10.87
CA LYS A 88 -5.29 -19.18 10.96
C LYS A 88 -5.33 -19.93 12.28
#